data_AF-A0A7W7RB02-F1
#
_entry.id   AF-A0A7W7RB02-F1
#
_cell.length_a   1.000
_cell.length_b   1.000
_cell.length_c   1.000
_cell.angle_alpha   90.00
_cell.angle_beta   90.00
_cell.angle_gamma   90.00
#
_symmetry.space_group_name_H-M   'P 1'
#
loop_
_entity.id
_entity.type
_entity.pdbx_description
1 polymer ?
#
loop_
_entity_poly.entity_id
_entity_poly.type
_entity_poly.pdbx_seq_one_letter_code
_entity_poly.pdbx_strand_id
1 'polypeptide(L)'
;MDALLDFEVVLDPTEPNVTFKATGLTDTALTATLEKIVLNSLTLYAKSDAAKLVVGPANVLALAAPGVLKGALEGKKSADIPLNKPLGTDITIKDQTVSVKLTSPELGSHDGMFMVSGTFVVS
;
A
#
# COMPACT_ATOMS: atom_id res chain seq x y z
N MET A 1 -23.37 -22.22 -3.19
CA MET A 1 -23.10 -22.87 -4.49
C MET A 1 -21.61 -23.12 -4.49
N ASP A 2 -21.18 -24.36 -4.27
CA ASP A 2 -19.76 -24.65 -4.10
C ASP A 2 -19.06 -24.55 -5.45
N ALA A 3 -17.89 -23.93 -5.47
CA ALA A 3 -17.09 -23.81 -6.68
C ALA A 3 -16.66 -25.20 -7.15
N LEU A 4 -16.78 -25.45 -8.46
CA LEU A 4 -16.36 -26.73 -9.07
C LEU A 4 -14.88 -27.02 -8.77
N LEU A 5 -14.06 -25.98 -8.75
CA LEU A 5 -12.68 -26.03 -8.27
C LEU A 5 -12.56 -25.12 -7.07
N ASP A 6 -12.26 -25.72 -5.93
CA ASP A 6 -12.08 -25.02 -4.66
C ASP A 6 -10.75 -25.41 -4.01
N PHE A 7 -9.99 -24.38 -3.64
CA PHE A 7 -8.68 -24.51 -3.02
C PHE A 7 -8.59 -23.62 -1.78
N GLU A 8 -8.00 -24.15 -0.73
CA GLU A 8 -7.40 -23.33 0.31
C GLU A 8 -6.07 -22.78 -0.16
N VAL A 9 -5.82 -21.51 0.12
CA VAL A 9 -4.53 -20.87 -0.15
C VAL A 9 -3.83 -20.65 1.17
N VAL A 10 -2.64 -21.22 1.32
CA VAL A 10 -1.76 -20.99 2.47
C VAL A 10 -0.53 -20.25 1.99
N LEU A 11 -0.22 -19.16 2.67
CA LEU A 11 0.93 -18.31 2.40
C LEU A 11 2.05 -18.60 3.39
N ASP A 12 3.29 -18.41 2.96
CA ASP A 12 4.44 -18.36 3.86
C ASP A 12 5.20 -17.03 3.66
N PRO A 13 5.28 -16.17 4.68
CA PRO A 13 4.60 -16.29 5.98
C PRO A 13 3.07 -16.17 5.82
N THR A 14 2.32 -16.73 6.77
CA THR A 14 0.83 -16.72 6.77
C THR A 14 0.28 -15.30 6.61
N GLU A 15 0.92 -14.33 7.25
CA GLU A 15 0.70 -12.91 7.04
C GLU A 15 1.95 -12.30 6.38
N PRO A 16 1.90 -12.01 5.07
CA PRO A 16 3.02 -11.39 4.37
C PRO A 16 3.37 -10.04 4.97
N ASN A 17 4.66 -9.85 5.26
CA ASN A 17 5.13 -8.54 5.71
C ASN A 17 5.25 -7.61 4.49
N VAL A 18 4.64 -6.44 4.59
CA VAL A 18 4.71 -5.41 3.55
C VAL A 18 5.37 -4.16 4.12
N THR A 19 6.29 -3.58 3.33
CA THR A 19 6.95 -2.31 3.65
C THR A 19 6.53 -1.29 2.63
N PHE A 20 6.06 -0.15 3.13
CA PHE A 20 5.71 0.99 2.31
C PHE A 20 6.74 2.09 2.51
N LYS A 21 7.05 2.77 1.42
CA LYS A 21 7.86 3.98 1.41
C LYS A 21 6.96 5.16 1.15
N ALA A 22 7.00 6.15 2.02
CA ALA A 22 6.39 7.45 1.75
C ALA A 22 7.11 8.12 0.58
N THR A 23 6.39 8.45 -0.49
CA THR A 23 6.96 8.97 -1.74
C THR A 23 6.45 10.35 -2.12
N GLY A 24 5.36 10.81 -1.51
CA GLY A 24 4.80 12.12 -1.78
C GLY A 24 3.87 12.58 -0.67
N LEU A 25 3.61 13.88 -0.65
CA LEU A 25 2.72 14.50 0.32
C LEU A 25 1.95 15.62 -0.36
N THR A 26 0.65 15.66 -0.10
CA THR A 26 -0.25 16.75 -0.49
C THR A 26 -0.89 17.32 0.76
N ASP A 27 -1.67 18.38 0.59
CA ASP A 27 -2.41 19.00 1.69
C ASP A 27 -3.35 18.03 2.42
N THR A 28 -3.85 17.00 1.74
CA THR A 28 -4.89 16.11 2.25
C THR A 28 -4.49 14.63 2.29
N ALA A 29 -3.37 14.24 1.69
CA ALA A 29 -2.96 12.83 1.63
C ALA A 29 -1.43 12.65 1.59
N LEU A 30 -0.96 11.57 2.23
CA LEU A 30 0.37 11.02 2.08
C LEU A 30 0.34 9.92 1.00
N THR A 31 1.13 10.07 -0.06
CA THR A 31 1.29 9.03 -1.06
C THR A 31 2.37 8.06 -0.59
N ALA A 32 2.01 6.78 -0.44
CA ALA A 32 2.93 5.71 -0.10
C ALA A 32 3.03 4.72 -1.27
N THR A 33 4.24 4.32 -1.61
CA THR A 33 4.51 3.30 -2.62
C THR A 33 4.92 2.02 -1.91
N LEU A 34 4.39 0.88 -2.36
CA LEU A 34 4.80 -0.41 -1.84
C LEU A 34 6.25 -0.66 -2.24
N GLU A 35 7.15 -0.71 -1.25
CA GLU A 35 8.59 -0.90 -1.49
C GLU A 35 8.95 -2.37 -1.51
N LYS A 36 8.39 -3.15 -0.58
CA LYS A 36 8.76 -4.55 -0.39
C LYS A 36 7.60 -5.40 0.09
N ILE A 37 7.49 -6.60 -0.45
CA ILE A 37 6.62 -7.68 0.03
C ILE A 37 7.49 -8.88 0.38
N VAL A 38 7.36 -9.36 1.61
CA VAL A 38 7.94 -10.63 2.05
C VAL A 38 6.89 -11.72 1.93
N LEU A 39 6.89 -12.37 0.77
CA LEU A 39 6.20 -13.62 0.50
C LEU A 39 7.23 -14.61 -0.05
N ASN A 40 7.35 -15.77 0.60
CA ASN A 40 8.30 -16.83 0.26
C ASN A 40 7.65 -17.89 -0.61
N SER A 41 6.45 -18.34 -0.22
CA SER A 41 5.72 -19.36 -0.96
C SER A 41 4.20 -19.20 -0.84
N LEU A 42 3.51 -19.85 -1.77
CA LEU A 42 2.07 -19.99 -1.81
C LEU A 42 1.78 -21.46 -2.12
N THR A 43 0.96 -22.10 -1.29
CA THR A 43 0.55 -23.49 -1.47
C THR A 43 -0.97 -23.57 -1.53
N LEU A 44 -1.46 -24.33 -2.51
CA LEU A 44 -2.86 -24.64 -2.72
C LEU A 44 -3.18 -26.02 -2.15
N TYR A 45 -4.21 -26.09 -1.32
CA TYR A 45 -4.78 -27.35 -0.82
C TYR A 45 -6.17 -27.55 -1.41
N ALA A 46 -6.42 -28.71 -2.03
CA ALA A 46 -7.72 -28.98 -2.62
C ALA A 46 -8.80 -29.15 -1.54
N LYS A 47 -9.90 -28.41 -1.67
CA LYS A 47 -11.11 -28.55 -0.83
C LYS A 47 -12.20 -29.39 -1.50
N SER A 48 -12.20 -29.45 -2.83
CA SER A 48 -13.14 -30.24 -3.63
C SER A 48 -12.46 -31.44 -4.28
N ASP A 49 -13.24 -32.48 -4.62
CA ASP A 49 -12.71 -33.68 -5.29
C ASP A 49 -12.15 -33.38 -6.68
N ALA A 50 -12.77 -32.45 -7.42
CA ALA A 50 -12.25 -32.01 -8.71
C ALA A 50 -10.91 -31.24 -8.55
N ALA A 51 -10.74 -30.46 -7.48
CA ALA A 51 -9.48 -29.76 -7.20
C ALA A 51 -8.32 -30.74 -6.90
N LYS A 52 -8.59 -31.91 -6.31
CA LYS A 52 -7.55 -32.93 -6.05
C LYS A 52 -6.87 -33.41 -7.34
N LEU A 53 -7.59 -33.40 -8.47
CA LEU A 53 -7.06 -33.83 -9.76
C LEU A 53 -6.03 -32.84 -10.35
N VAL A 54 -6.12 -31.56 -9.96
CA VAL A 54 -5.34 -30.47 -10.57
C VAL A 54 -4.42 -29.77 -9.56
N VAL A 55 -4.46 -30.11 -8.27
CA VAL A 55 -3.70 -29.43 -7.21
C VAL A 55 -2.18 -29.53 -7.41
N GLY A 56 -1.68 -30.66 -7.94
CA GLY A 56 -0.26 -30.83 -8.24
C GLY A 56 0.24 -29.82 -9.28
N PRO A 57 -0.32 -29.83 -10.51
CA PRO A 57 -0.02 -28.82 -11.53
C PRO A 57 -0.26 -27.38 -11.05
N ALA A 58 -1.33 -27.13 -10.30
CA ALA A 58 -1.63 -25.80 -9.76
C ALA A 58 -0.55 -25.31 -8.78
N ASN A 59 -0.04 -26.19 -7.91
CA ASN A 59 1.08 -25.87 -7.02
C ASN A 59 2.39 -25.63 -7.77
N VAL A 60 2.65 -26.32 -8.88
CA VAL A 60 3.82 -26.03 -9.73
C VAL A 60 3.75 -24.61 -10.28
N LEU A 61 2.56 -24.17 -10.72
CA LEU A 61 2.34 -22.79 -11.16
C LEU A 61 2.44 -21.79 -9.99
N ALA A 62 1.98 -22.17 -8.79
CA ALA A 62 2.04 -21.34 -7.59
C ALA A 62 3.47 -20.99 -7.15
N LEU A 63 4.48 -21.80 -7.52
CA LEU A 63 5.89 -21.49 -7.24
C LEU A 63 6.35 -20.14 -7.83
N ALA A 64 5.74 -19.71 -8.93
CA ALA A 64 6.04 -18.42 -9.55
C ALA A 64 5.35 -17.23 -8.86
N ALA A 65 4.30 -17.49 -8.08
CA ALA A 65 3.42 -16.45 -7.53
C ALA A 65 4.18 -15.38 -6.70
N PRO A 66 5.13 -15.73 -5.81
CA PRO A 66 5.87 -14.72 -5.07
C PRO A 66 6.67 -13.77 -5.97
N GLY A 67 7.33 -14.30 -7.00
CA GLY A 67 8.09 -13.49 -7.96
C GLY A 67 7.19 -12.58 -8.80
N VAL A 68 6.05 -13.11 -9.26
CA VAL A 68 5.06 -12.35 -10.03
C VAL A 68 4.47 -11.21 -9.20
N LEU A 69 4.09 -11.49 -7.94
CA LEU A 69 3.53 -10.48 -7.04
C LEU A 69 4.54 -9.37 -6.76
N LYS A 70 5.80 -9.71 -6.47
CA LYS A 70 6.87 -8.71 -6.29
C LYS A 70 7.03 -7.86 -7.54
N GLY A 71 7.19 -8.48 -8.70
CA GLY A 71 7.36 -7.77 -9.97
C GLY A 71 6.16 -6.93 -10.41
N ALA A 72 4.94 -7.28 -9.98
CA ALA A 72 3.73 -6.54 -10.31
C ALA A 72 3.44 -5.38 -9.34
N LEU A 73 3.85 -5.49 -8.08
CA LEU A 73 3.42 -4.58 -7.01
C LEU A 73 4.56 -3.68 -6.48
N GLU A 74 5.75 -4.25 -6.23
CA GLU A 74 6.87 -3.50 -5.64
C GLU A 74 7.33 -2.37 -6.58
N GLY A 75 7.42 -1.16 -6.04
CA GLY A 75 7.80 0.07 -6.75
C GLY A 75 6.79 0.57 -7.79
N LYS A 76 5.66 -0.13 -8.00
CA LYS A 76 4.69 0.17 -9.07
C LYS A 76 3.32 0.59 -8.56
N LYS A 77 2.94 0.12 -7.37
CA LYS A 77 1.65 0.44 -6.78
C LYS A 77 1.85 1.43 -5.65
N SER A 78 1.15 2.55 -5.80
CA SER A 78 1.06 3.60 -4.80
C SER A 78 -0.38 3.72 -4.32
N ALA A 79 -0.54 4.14 -3.08
CA ALA A 79 -1.83 4.43 -2.47
C ALA A 79 -1.74 5.75 -1.72
N ASP A 80 -2.83 6.51 -1.77
CA ASP A 80 -2.97 7.75 -1.01
C ASP A 80 -3.60 7.43 0.35
N ILE A 81 -2.87 7.74 1.41
CA ILE A 81 -3.30 7.63 2.79
C ILE A 81 -3.84 9.00 3.20
N PRO A 82 -5.15 9.14 3.46
CA PRO A 82 -5.73 10.43 3.80
C PRO A 82 -5.18 10.94 5.14
N LEU A 83 -4.91 12.24 5.20
CA LEU A 83 -4.53 12.91 6.43
C LEU A 83 -5.79 13.26 7.23
N ASN A 84 -5.78 12.98 8.53
CA ASN A 84 -6.89 13.32 9.43
C ASN A 84 -7.10 14.84 9.56
N LYS A 85 -6.06 15.64 9.31
CA LYS A 85 -6.12 17.09 9.26
C LYS A 85 -5.31 17.57 8.06
N PRO A 86 -5.83 18.56 7.29
CA PRO A 86 -5.05 19.18 6.25
C PRO A 86 -3.79 19.83 6.81
N LEU A 87 -2.74 19.91 5.99
CA LEU A 87 -1.50 20.61 6.35
C LEU A 87 -1.66 22.13 6.32
N GLY A 88 -2.61 22.61 5.52
CA GLY A 88 -3.05 24.00 5.46
C GLY A 88 -4.26 24.28 6.34
N THR A 89 -4.52 25.57 6.53
CA THR A 89 -5.71 26.08 7.22
C THR A 89 -6.22 27.33 6.53
N ASP A 90 -7.54 27.49 6.55
CA ASP A 90 -8.18 28.72 6.11
C ASP A 90 -8.61 29.51 7.35
N ILE A 91 -8.32 30.81 7.36
CA ILE A 91 -8.67 31.72 8.46
C ILE A 91 -9.58 32.80 7.88
N THR A 92 -10.84 32.83 8.31
CA THR A 92 -11.81 33.84 7.88
C THR A 92 -11.84 35.01 8.87
N ILE A 93 -11.60 36.23 8.38
CA ILE A 93 -11.67 37.47 9.16
C ILE A 93 -12.52 38.48 8.39
N LYS A 94 -13.67 38.89 8.95
CA LYS A 94 -14.56 39.93 8.40
C LYS A 94 -14.82 39.74 6.89
N ASP A 95 -15.32 38.57 6.53
CA ASP A 95 -15.68 38.16 5.16
C ASP A 95 -14.50 38.03 4.17
N GLN A 96 -13.26 38.15 4.63
CA GLN A 96 -12.05 37.80 3.87
C GLN A 96 -11.52 36.45 4.35
N THR A 97 -11.17 35.57 3.42
CA THR A 97 -10.55 34.28 3.74
C THR A 97 -9.07 34.35 3.41
N VAL A 98 -8.23 34.10 4.41
CA VAL A 98 -6.78 33.96 4.25
C VAL A 98 -6.45 32.47 4.27
N SER A 99 -5.92 31.95 3.17
CA SER A 99 -5.48 30.56 3.07
C SER A 99 -3.99 30.48 3.40
N VAL A 100 -3.64 29.64 4.38
CA VAL A 100 -2.25 29.30 4.70
C VAL A 100 -2.02 27.86 4.29
N LYS A 101 -1.21 27.62 3.27
CA LYS A 101 -0.93 26.27 2.75
C LYS A 101 0.56 26.03 2.58
N LEU A 102 1.00 24.79 2.83
CA LEU A 102 2.33 24.33 2.51
C LEU A 102 2.44 24.10 1.00
N THR A 103 3.26 24.91 0.33
CA THR A 103 3.68 24.68 -1.06
C THR A 103 4.90 23.78 -1.08
N SER A 104 4.83 22.70 -1.87
CA SER A 104 5.88 21.70 -2.01
C SER A 104 6.33 21.11 -0.66
N PRO A 105 5.42 20.45 0.08
CA PRO A 105 5.80 19.81 1.34
C PRO A 105 6.80 18.69 1.08
N GLU A 106 7.91 18.73 1.81
CA GLU A 106 8.99 17.75 1.79
C GLU A 106 8.86 16.80 2.98
N LEU A 107 9.20 15.54 2.73
CA LEU A 107 9.20 14.49 3.75
C LEU A 107 10.61 14.33 4.32
N GLY A 108 10.71 14.45 5.64
CA GLY A 108 11.95 14.28 6.37
C GLY A 108 11.80 13.34 7.56
N SER A 109 12.94 12.99 8.16
CA SER A 109 12.98 12.31 9.45
C SER A 109 14.01 12.98 10.35
N HIS A 110 13.64 13.21 11.60
CA HIS A 110 14.55 13.67 12.66
C HIS A 110 14.26 12.86 13.91
N ASP A 111 15.29 12.21 14.48
CA ASP A 111 15.19 11.35 15.65
C ASP A 111 14.07 10.28 15.58
N GLY A 112 13.84 9.72 14.39
CA GLY A 112 12.79 8.72 14.16
C GLY A 112 11.37 9.28 14.10
N MET A 113 11.19 10.60 14.27
CA MET A 113 9.93 11.26 13.98
C MET A 113 9.83 11.60 12.50
N PHE A 114 8.65 11.38 11.94
CA PHE A 114 8.28 11.84 10.62
C PHE A 114 8.08 13.35 10.66
N MET A 115 8.81 14.08 9.82
CA MET A 115 8.70 15.54 9.71
C MET A 115 8.16 15.94 8.34
N VAL A 116 7.28 16.93 8.36
CA VAL A 116 6.82 17.64 7.17
C VAL A 116 7.38 19.05 7.24
N SER A 117 8.13 19.45 6.22
CA SER A 117 8.67 20.80 6.08
C SER A 117 8.30 21.37 4.71
N GLY A 118 8.25 22.69 4.58
CA GLY A 118 7.98 23.32 3.30
C GLY A 118 7.85 24.83 3.44
N THR A 119 7.74 25.51 2.29
CA THR A 119 7.44 26.94 2.28
C THR A 119 5.94 27.14 2.40
N PHE A 120 5.50 28.04 3.27
CA PHE A 120 4.09 28.42 3.36
C PHE A 120 3.81 29.57 2.38
N VAL A 121 2.68 29.49 1.69
CA VAL A 121 2.11 30.61 0.94
C VAL A 121 0.87 31.09 1.66
N VAL A 122 0.74 32.40 1.76
CA VAL A 122 -0.41 33.11 2.33
C VAL A 122 -1.07 33.88 1.18
N SER A 123 -2.35 33.62 0.94
CA SER A 123 -3.14 34.27 -0.12
C SER A 123 -4.56 34.56 0.33
#